data_AF-A0A428NNP8-F1
#
_entry.id   AF-A0A428NNP8-F1
#
_cell.length_a   1.000
_cell.length_b   1.000
_cell.length_c   1.000
_cell.angle_alpha   90.00
_cell.angle_beta   90.00
_cell.angle_gamma   90.00
#
_symmetry.space_group_name_H-M   'P 1'
#
loop_
_entity.id
_entity.type
_entity.pdbx_description
1 polymer ?
#
loop_
_entity_poly.entity_id
_entity_poly.type
_entity_poly.pdbx_seq_one_letter_code
_entity_poly.pdbx_strand_id
1 'polypeptide(L)'
;MEFLVRYSLSSFVPDVDESLDQAGTQLALRAGLGLPCLQLENLAISARRLASQVPAKSLFYLAHAAHLQAQAVESFNSHARRIEALDCVALLLFTSTLGRHLLIDTLARREPDLPRFLDRWVQHVAVHRGLRAVASEAWPALVESELEPVLSWGGGLYAQKPQGTEMDGLIGFIVDSSESPSSGFDHTFTTACLDAIHHLQLGLDSISRSPPDKSQYHMAFNWSVLCPVNFTALLHRRQPEALIIPAHYGVLLHYARDMWQIADSGAYLLSMISEYLEPEWREHLAWPQEVIWSPQGEGSSVEPSPSYSIGAVSS
;
A
#
# COMPACT_ATOMS: atom_id res chain seq x y z
N MET A 1 -4.62 -24.73 9.82
CA MET A 1 -4.02 -25.38 8.63
C MET A 1 -4.44 -24.72 7.33
N GLU A 2 -5.74 -24.45 7.09
CA GLU A 2 -6.23 -23.82 5.84
C GLU A 2 -5.48 -22.54 5.44
N PHE A 3 -5.28 -21.61 6.39
CA PHE A 3 -4.56 -20.35 6.12
C PHE A 3 -3.08 -20.55 5.80
N LEU A 4 -2.42 -21.48 6.49
CA LEU A 4 -0.99 -21.75 6.31
C LEU A 4 -0.69 -22.32 4.91
N VAL A 5 -1.54 -23.23 4.41
CA VAL A 5 -1.37 -23.85 3.09
C VAL A 5 -1.61 -22.86 1.94
N ARG A 6 -2.34 -21.78 2.20
CA ARG A 6 -2.67 -20.75 1.20
C ARG A 6 -1.76 -19.52 1.26
N TYR A 7 -0.78 -19.50 2.16
CA TYR A 7 0.20 -18.43 2.23
C TYR A 7 1.21 -18.58 1.08
N SER A 8 1.39 -17.51 0.32
CA SER A 8 2.50 -17.33 -0.63
C SER A 8 2.88 -15.86 -0.66
N LEU A 9 4.15 -15.54 -0.88
CA LEU A 9 4.65 -14.18 -0.87
C LEU A 9 4.01 -13.35 -1.99
N SER A 10 3.91 -13.88 -3.22
CA SER A 10 3.26 -13.23 -4.36
C SER A 10 1.78 -12.93 -4.13
N SER A 11 1.14 -13.63 -3.19
CA SER A 11 -0.24 -13.36 -2.80
C SER A 11 -0.39 -12.01 -2.10
N PHE A 12 0.69 -11.49 -1.49
CA PHE A 12 0.71 -10.27 -0.68
C PHE A 12 1.74 -9.25 -1.15
N VAL A 13 2.73 -9.65 -1.95
CA VAL A 13 3.68 -8.81 -2.69
C VAL A 13 3.59 -9.22 -4.17
N PRO A 14 2.50 -8.85 -4.86
CA PRO A 14 2.18 -9.31 -6.22
C PRO A 14 3.18 -8.84 -7.27
N ASP A 15 3.95 -7.79 -6.98
CA ASP A 15 5.03 -7.30 -7.84
C ASP A 15 6.33 -8.12 -7.65
N VAL A 16 6.39 -9.02 -6.66
CA VAL A 16 7.59 -9.82 -6.40
C VAL A 16 7.93 -10.65 -7.63
N ASP A 17 9.22 -10.68 -7.97
CA ASP A 17 9.69 -11.54 -9.05
C ASP A 17 9.28 -13.00 -8.79
N GLU A 18 8.72 -13.68 -9.79
CA GLU A 18 8.32 -15.10 -9.69
C GLU A 18 9.45 -16.00 -9.18
N SER A 19 10.70 -15.69 -9.56
CA SER A 19 11.89 -16.41 -9.09
C SER A 19 12.14 -16.24 -7.59
N LEU A 20 11.65 -15.15 -7.00
CA LEU A 20 11.75 -14.84 -5.58
C LEU A 20 10.52 -15.29 -4.77
N ASP A 21 9.37 -15.56 -5.41
CA ASP A 21 8.15 -15.96 -4.69
C ASP A 21 8.33 -17.24 -3.88
N GLN A 22 8.86 -18.29 -4.50
CA GLN A 22 9.05 -19.58 -3.80
C GLN A 22 10.03 -19.44 -2.63
N ALA A 23 11.19 -18.82 -2.87
CA ALA A 23 12.22 -18.62 -1.87
C ALA A 23 11.73 -17.72 -0.72
N GLY A 24 11.08 -16.61 -1.06
CA GLY A 24 10.54 -15.67 -0.09
C GLY A 24 9.37 -16.25 0.72
N THR A 25 8.52 -17.08 0.10
CA THR A 25 7.47 -17.82 0.80
C THR A 25 8.07 -18.78 1.84
N GLN A 26 9.05 -19.58 1.42
CA GLN A 26 9.72 -20.53 2.31
C GLN A 26 10.43 -19.82 3.47
N LEU A 27 11.11 -18.71 3.17
CA LEU A 27 11.78 -17.88 4.17
C LEU A 27 10.78 -17.33 5.21
N ALA A 28 9.66 -16.73 4.76
CA ALA A 28 8.65 -16.19 5.66
C ALA A 28 7.99 -17.24 6.54
N LEU A 29 7.72 -18.43 5.99
CA LEU A 29 7.16 -19.54 6.77
C LEU A 29 8.18 -20.09 7.78
N ARG A 30 9.44 -20.25 7.38
CA ARG A 30 10.52 -20.75 8.26
C ARG A 30 10.82 -19.75 9.38
N ALA A 31 10.95 -18.47 9.05
CA ALA A 31 11.13 -17.39 10.02
C ALA A 31 9.96 -17.32 11.01
N GLY A 32 8.72 -17.55 10.53
CA GLY A 32 7.53 -17.61 11.36
C GLY A 32 7.57 -18.72 12.42
N LEU A 33 8.24 -19.85 12.16
CA LEU A 33 8.41 -20.91 13.18
C LEU A 33 9.24 -20.44 14.39
N GLY A 34 10.16 -19.50 14.17
CA GLY A 34 10.99 -18.89 15.22
C GLY A 34 10.37 -17.64 15.84
N LEU A 35 9.37 -17.03 15.20
CA LEU A 35 8.76 -15.77 15.62
C LEU A 35 7.22 -15.83 15.58
N PRO A 36 6.55 -16.05 16.73
CA PRO A 36 5.11 -16.23 16.78
C PRO A 36 4.29 -15.09 16.18
N CYS A 37 4.70 -13.83 16.35
CA CYS A 37 3.97 -12.70 15.76
C CYS A 37 4.00 -12.72 14.23
N LEU A 38 5.12 -13.10 13.60
CA LEU A 38 5.21 -13.28 12.14
C LEU A 38 4.27 -14.40 11.68
N GLN A 39 4.27 -15.55 12.38
CA GLN A 39 3.39 -16.65 12.02
C GLN A 39 1.92 -16.23 12.08
N LEU A 40 1.50 -15.58 13.16
CA LEU A 40 0.13 -15.09 13.33
C LEU A 40 -0.24 -14.11 12.22
N GLU A 41 0.66 -13.19 11.86
CA GLU A 41 0.41 -12.21 10.80
C GLU A 41 0.30 -12.85 9.41
N ASN A 42 1.15 -13.84 9.10
CA ASN A 42 1.07 -14.61 7.86
C ASN A 42 -0.29 -15.33 7.73
N LEU A 43 -0.83 -15.84 8.85
CA LEU A 43 -2.16 -16.45 8.87
C LEU A 43 -3.26 -15.39 8.74
N ALA A 44 -3.09 -14.23 9.38
CA ALA A 44 -4.05 -13.13 9.37
C ALA A 44 -4.27 -12.60 7.95
N ILE A 45 -3.18 -12.30 7.23
CA ILE A 45 -3.26 -11.79 5.87
C ILE A 45 -3.79 -12.85 4.88
N SER A 46 -3.51 -14.13 5.14
CA SER A 46 -4.10 -15.25 4.38
C SER A 46 -5.61 -15.36 4.57
N ALA A 47 -6.10 -15.22 5.81
CA ALA A 47 -7.52 -15.13 6.08
C ALA A 47 -8.13 -13.90 5.39
N ARG A 48 -7.43 -12.76 5.41
CA ARG A 48 -7.89 -11.53 4.76
C ARG A 48 -8.08 -11.67 3.25
N ARG A 49 -7.19 -12.41 2.58
CA ARG A 49 -7.31 -12.76 1.16
C ARG A 49 -8.47 -13.72 0.89
N LEU A 50 -8.71 -14.69 1.78
CA LEU A 50 -9.86 -15.58 1.61
C LEU A 50 -11.19 -14.86 1.68
N ALA A 51 -11.26 -13.76 2.42
CA ALA A 51 -12.44 -12.91 2.46
C ALA A 51 -12.77 -12.28 1.10
N SER A 52 -11.77 -12.03 0.23
CA SER A 52 -12.01 -11.53 -1.14
C SER A 52 -12.29 -12.67 -2.13
N GLN A 53 -11.72 -13.85 -1.92
CA GLN A 53 -11.90 -15.01 -2.80
C GLN A 53 -13.20 -15.79 -2.55
N VAL A 54 -13.76 -15.74 -1.34
CA VAL A 54 -14.94 -16.53 -0.95
C VAL A 54 -16.01 -15.60 -0.37
N PRO A 55 -16.77 -14.88 -1.21
CA PRO A 55 -17.75 -13.89 -0.75
C PRO A 55 -18.76 -14.43 0.28
N ALA A 56 -19.22 -15.67 0.10
CA ALA A 56 -20.15 -16.33 1.01
C ALA A 56 -19.64 -16.49 2.45
N LYS A 57 -18.32 -16.46 2.65
CA LYS A 57 -17.67 -16.57 3.97
C LYS A 57 -16.85 -15.33 4.32
N SER A 58 -17.06 -14.22 3.62
CA SER A 58 -16.22 -13.02 3.76
C SER A 58 -16.16 -12.52 5.22
N LEU A 59 -17.32 -12.36 5.87
CA LEU A 59 -17.39 -11.93 7.28
C LEU A 59 -16.65 -12.89 8.23
N PHE A 60 -16.74 -14.19 8.00
CA PHE A 60 -16.04 -15.20 8.80
C PHE A 60 -14.53 -15.03 8.68
N TYR A 61 -14.02 -14.90 7.45
CA TYR A 61 -12.58 -14.76 7.21
C TYR A 61 -12.05 -13.39 7.67
N LEU A 62 -12.82 -12.30 7.54
CA LEU A 62 -12.47 -10.99 8.08
C LEU A 62 -12.36 -11.00 9.60
N ALA A 63 -13.29 -11.67 10.30
CA ALA A 63 -13.21 -11.82 11.75
C ALA A 63 -11.95 -12.58 12.19
N HIS A 64 -11.57 -13.64 11.46
CA HIS A 64 -10.33 -14.39 11.71
C HIS A 64 -9.09 -13.54 11.43
N ALA A 65 -9.06 -12.79 10.33
CA ALA A 65 -7.96 -11.89 9.98
C ALA A 65 -7.72 -10.87 11.11
N ALA A 66 -8.79 -10.19 11.56
CA ALA A 66 -8.70 -9.21 12.64
C ALA A 66 -8.25 -9.84 13.98
N HIS A 67 -8.76 -11.02 14.32
CA HIS A 67 -8.37 -11.72 15.55
C HIS A 67 -6.89 -12.12 15.54
N LEU A 68 -6.42 -12.72 14.45
CA LEU A 68 -5.03 -13.16 14.30
C LEU A 68 -4.06 -11.98 14.27
N GLN A 69 -4.41 -10.89 13.58
CA GLN A 69 -3.61 -9.67 13.54
C GLN A 69 -3.51 -9.01 14.93
N ALA A 70 -4.60 -8.95 15.69
CA ALA A 70 -4.57 -8.46 17.06
C ALA A 70 -3.64 -9.30 17.95
N GLN A 71 -3.71 -10.63 17.84
CA GLN A 71 -2.80 -11.54 18.55
C GLN A 71 -1.34 -11.38 18.10
N ALA A 72 -1.09 -11.14 16.81
CA ALA A 72 0.24 -10.91 16.29
C ALA A 72 0.87 -9.65 16.90
N VAL A 73 0.11 -8.56 16.96
CA VAL A 73 0.53 -7.29 17.60
C VAL A 73 0.73 -7.46 19.11
N GLU A 74 -0.16 -8.16 19.80
CA GLU A 74 0.01 -8.47 21.23
C GLU A 74 1.27 -9.28 21.49
N SER A 75 1.51 -10.33 20.69
CA SER A 75 2.71 -11.15 20.75
C SER A 75 3.97 -10.34 20.46
N PHE A 76 3.93 -9.39 19.54
CA PHE A 76 5.06 -8.50 19.27
C PHE A 76 5.37 -7.61 20.47
N ASN A 77 4.35 -6.96 21.03
CA ASN A 77 4.48 -6.05 22.17
C ASN A 77 4.95 -6.76 23.44
N SER A 78 4.50 -8.00 23.68
CA SER A 78 4.95 -8.78 24.85
C SER A 78 6.43 -9.17 24.78
N HIS A 79 6.99 -9.26 23.57
CA HIS A 79 8.37 -9.63 23.31
C HIS A 79 9.26 -8.44 22.93
N ALA A 80 8.76 -7.19 23.01
CA ALA A 80 9.49 -6.00 22.60
C ALA A 80 10.85 -5.81 23.32
N ARG A 81 10.99 -6.32 24.54
CA ARG A 81 12.27 -6.32 25.29
C ARG A 81 13.31 -7.33 24.81
N ARG A 82 12.92 -8.27 23.93
CA ARG A 82 13.79 -9.27 23.30
C ARG A 82 14.10 -8.93 21.83
N ILE A 83 13.72 -7.74 21.34
CA ILE A 83 13.95 -7.32 19.95
C ILE A 83 15.44 -7.40 19.58
N GLU A 84 16.37 -7.12 20.50
CA GLU A 84 17.82 -7.28 20.28
C GLU A 84 18.24 -8.74 19.99
N ALA A 85 17.43 -9.73 20.39
CA ALA A 85 17.65 -11.16 20.15
C ALA A 85 16.72 -11.76 19.08
N LEU A 86 15.81 -10.96 18.50
CA LEU A 86 14.95 -11.41 17.42
C LEU A 86 15.74 -11.42 16.12
N ASP A 87 15.52 -12.45 15.31
CA ASP A 87 16.05 -12.50 13.94
C ASP A 87 15.54 -11.28 13.16
N CYS A 88 16.46 -10.41 12.75
CA CYS A 88 16.14 -9.17 12.04
C CYS A 88 15.36 -9.44 10.76
N VAL A 89 15.60 -10.59 10.11
CA VAL A 89 14.84 -11.06 8.94
C VAL A 89 13.39 -11.31 9.31
N ALA A 90 13.15 -12.08 10.37
CA ALA A 90 11.79 -12.40 10.83
C ALA A 90 11.04 -11.14 11.26
N LEU A 91 11.74 -10.20 11.91
CA LEU A 91 11.16 -8.93 12.31
C LEU A 91 10.77 -8.07 11.10
N LEU A 92 11.66 -7.90 10.11
CA LEU A 92 11.36 -7.14 8.90
C LEU A 92 10.18 -7.76 8.12
N LEU A 93 10.13 -9.10 8.03
CA LEU A 93 9.02 -9.79 7.39
C LEU A 93 7.70 -9.55 8.13
N PHE A 94 7.72 -9.56 9.46
CA PHE A 94 6.54 -9.26 10.26
C PHE A 94 6.07 -7.82 10.04
N THR A 95 6.97 -6.85 10.12
CA THR A 95 6.63 -5.44 9.99
C THR A 95 6.11 -5.09 8.60
N SER A 96 6.72 -5.66 7.56
CA SER A 96 6.29 -5.47 6.16
C SER A 96 4.94 -6.12 5.89
N THR A 97 4.70 -7.33 6.41
CA THR A 97 3.42 -8.05 6.22
C THR A 97 2.29 -7.34 6.96
N LEU A 98 2.51 -6.93 8.21
CA LEU A 98 1.55 -6.17 9.00
C LEU A 98 1.23 -4.82 8.34
N GLY A 99 2.25 -4.13 7.84
CA GLY A 99 2.07 -2.91 7.05
C GLY A 99 1.13 -3.06 5.87
N ARG A 100 1.41 -4.10 5.07
CA ARG A 100 0.62 -4.45 3.90
C ARG A 100 -0.82 -4.79 4.29
N HIS A 101 -1.01 -5.58 5.35
CA HIS A 101 -2.34 -5.94 5.86
C HIS A 101 -3.13 -4.70 6.29
N LEU A 102 -2.50 -3.80 7.07
CA LEU A 102 -3.14 -2.56 7.51
C LEU A 102 -3.53 -1.65 6.33
N LEU A 103 -2.68 -1.53 5.30
CA LEU A 103 -3.03 -0.78 4.10
C LEU A 103 -4.23 -1.39 3.38
N ILE A 104 -4.25 -2.71 3.19
CA ILE A 104 -5.37 -3.43 2.56
C ILE A 104 -6.67 -3.19 3.33
N ASP A 105 -6.62 -3.23 4.65
CA ASP A 105 -7.78 -2.97 5.50
C ASP A 105 -8.25 -1.52 5.40
N THR A 106 -7.33 -0.55 5.43
CA THR A 106 -7.67 0.86 5.27
C THR A 106 -8.33 1.12 3.92
N LEU A 107 -7.79 0.58 2.83
CA LEU A 107 -8.30 0.78 1.46
C LEU A 107 -9.65 0.10 1.23
N ALA A 108 -9.84 -1.12 1.73
CA ALA A 108 -11.08 -1.86 1.57
C ALA A 108 -12.22 -1.37 2.47
N ARG A 109 -11.90 -0.62 3.52
CA ARG A 109 -12.91 -0.11 4.44
C ARG A 109 -13.67 1.03 3.78
N ARG A 110 -15.00 0.99 3.88
CA ARG A 110 -15.89 2.06 3.42
C ARG A 110 -16.28 2.89 4.63
N GLU A 111 -15.52 3.95 4.87
CA GLU A 111 -15.83 4.95 5.89
C GLU A 111 -16.94 5.90 5.39
N PRO A 112 -17.74 6.47 6.30
CA PRO A 112 -18.85 7.34 5.92
C PRO A 112 -18.40 8.74 5.50
N ASP A 113 -17.18 9.14 5.86
CA ASP A 113 -16.64 10.47 5.59
C ASP A 113 -15.10 10.43 5.47
N LEU A 114 -14.54 11.45 4.78
CA LEU A 114 -13.10 11.60 4.59
C LEU A 114 -12.32 11.74 5.91
N PRO A 115 -12.76 12.53 6.92
CA PRO A 115 -12.03 12.65 8.18
C PRO A 115 -11.75 11.31 8.87
N ARG A 116 -12.72 10.40 8.95
CA ARG A 116 -12.54 9.06 9.54
C ARG A 116 -11.59 8.19 8.73
N PHE A 117 -11.69 8.25 7.40
CA PHE A 117 -10.75 7.58 6.52
C PHE A 117 -9.32 8.06 6.78
N LEU A 118 -9.12 9.39 6.83
CA LEU A 118 -7.81 9.99 7.07
C LEU A 118 -7.25 9.67 8.46
N ASP A 119 -8.08 9.63 9.51
CA ASP A 119 -7.62 9.25 10.85
C ASP A 119 -7.06 7.82 10.87
N ARG A 120 -7.74 6.88 10.21
CA ARG A 120 -7.23 5.51 10.05
C ARG A 120 -6.00 5.44 9.17
N TRP A 121 -5.99 6.20 8.07
CA TRP A 121 -4.86 6.27 7.16
C TRP A 121 -3.60 6.75 7.89
N VAL A 122 -3.69 7.88 8.61
CA VAL A 122 -2.58 8.43 9.39
C VAL A 122 -2.15 7.45 10.48
N GLN A 123 -3.09 6.77 11.14
CA GLN A 123 -2.79 5.74 12.13
C GLN A 123 -2.01 4.57 11.52
N HIS A 124 -2.43 4.03 10.38
CA HIS A 124 -1.72 2.92 9.73
C HIS A 124 -0.31 3.34 9.31
N VAL A 125 -0.16 4.54 8.75
CA VAL A 125 1.13 5.07 8.34
C VAL A 125 2.05 5.22 9.55
N ALA A 126 1.55 5.75 10.67
CA ALA A 126 2.32 5.90 11.90
C ALA A 126 2.78 4.54 12.46
N VAL A 127 1.89 3.55 12.52
CA VAL A 127 2.23 2.18 12.94
C VAL A 127 3.30 1.58 12.03
N HIS A 128 3.11 1.64 10.71
CA HIS A 128 4.08 1.09 9.78
C HIS A 128 5.45 1.77 9.84
N ARG A 129 5.49 3.10 9.98
CA ARG A 129 6.75 3.84 10.16
C ARG A 129 7.47 3.43 11.43
N GLY A 130 6.75 3.29 12.55
CA GLY A 130 7.35 2.81 13.81
C GLY A 130 7.98 1.43 13.65
N LEU A 131 7.26 0.52 12.98
CA LEU A 131 7.74 -0.82 12.67
C LEU A 131 8.97 -0.81 11.73
N ARG A 132 8.99 0.06 10.71
CA ARG A 132 10.13 0.23 9.80
C ARG A 132 11.34 0.84 10.49
N ALA A 133 11.15 1.78 11.41
CA ALA A 133 12.25 2.38 12.16
C ALA A 133 13.03 1.31 12.96
N VAL A 134 12.31 0.41 13.63
CA VAL A 134 12.92 -0.73 14.33
C VAL A 134 13.69 -1.63 13.37
N ALA A 135 13.16 -1.91 12.17
CA ALA A 135 13.87 -2.72 11.19
C ALA A 135 15.08 -2.00 10.56
N SER A 136 15.08 -0.67 10.48
CA SER A 136 16.15 0.12 9.87
C SER A 136 17.45 0.13 10.68
N GLU A 137 17.36 -0.01 12.00
CA GLU A 137 18.54 -0.16 12.86
C GLU A 137 19.32 -1.45 12.55
N ALA A 138 18.64 -2.47 12.03
CA ALA A 138 19.21 -3.74 11.62
C ALA A 138 19.65 -3.77 10.14
N TRP A 139 19.61 -2.65 9.42
CA TRP A 139 19.86 -2.60 7.97
C TRP A 139 21.18 -3.27 7.54
N PRO A 140 22.33 -3.05 8.21
CA PRO A 140 23.57 -3.73 7.83
C PRO A 140 23.47 -5.26 7.88
N ALA A 141 22.84 -5.80 8.93
CA ALA A 141 22.63 -7.24 9.08
C ALA A 141 21.62 -7.80 8.06
N LEU A 142 20.63 -7.00 7.67
CA LEU A 142 19.62 -7.39 6.68
C LEU A 142 20.21 -7.55 5.27
N VAL A 143 21.13 -6.66 4.88
CA VAL A 143 21.81 -6.73 3.56
C VAL A 143 22.76 -7.93 3.48
N GLU A 144 23.27 -8.43 4.60
CA GLU A 144 24.10 -9.65 4.66
C GLU A 144 23.28 -10.94 4.83
N SER A 145 21.95 -10.84 4.89
CA SER A 145 21.05 -11.98 5.15
C SER A 145 20.49 -12.61 3.88
N GLU A 146 19.72 -13.70 4.05
CA GLU A 146 18.95 -14.34 2.97
C GLU A 146 17.90 -13.42 2.31
N LEU A 147 17.62 -12.23 2.87
CA LEU A 147 16.73 -11.23 2.29
C LEU A 147 17.39 -10.33 1.23
N GLU A 148 18.72 -10.35 1.08
CA GLU A 148 19.44 -9.46 0.17
C GLU A 148 18.80 -9.39 -1.24
N PRO A 149 18.43 -10.50 -1.90
CA PRO A 149 17.85 -10.44 -3.24
C PRO A 149 16.51 -9.68 -3.29
N VAL A 150 15.70 -9.81 -2.24
CA VAL A 150 14.40 -9.13 -2.11
C VAL A 150 14.60 -7.64 -1.81
N LEU A 151 15.58 -7.31 -0.97
CA LEU A 151 15.92 -5.93 -0.62
C LEU A 151 16.49 -5.17 -1.80
N SER A 152 17.41 -5.79 -2.56
CA SER A 152 18.01 -5.22 -3.75
C SER A 152 17.00 -5.01 -4.88
N TRP A 153 16.03 -5.92 -5.02
CA TRP A 153 14.92 -5.77 -5.96
C TRP A 153 14.05 -4.54 -5.65
N GLY A 154 13.58 -4.38 -4.40
CA GLY A 154 12.73 -3.25 -4.01
C GLY A 154 13.49 -1.92 -3.89
N GLY A 155 14.79 -1.99 -3.59
CA GLY A 155 15.66 -0.83 -3.35
C GLY A 155 15.88 0.06 -4.57
N GLY A 156 15.93 -0.54 -5.77
CA GLY A 156 16.24 0.15 -7.01
C GLY A 156 15.29 1.29 -7.37
N LEU A 157 14.01 1.20 -6.96
CA LEU A 157 13.01 2.23 -7.23
C LEU A 157 13.28 3.53 -6.46
N TYR A 158 13.82 3.42 -5.24
CA TYR A 158 14.05 4.58 -4.37
C TYR A 158 15.27 5.41 -4.75
N ALA A 159 16.18 4.85 -5.55
CA ALA A 159 17.38 5.55 -6.03
C ALA A 159 17.16 6.32 -7.34
N GLN A 160 15.97 6.20 -7.94
CA GLN A 160 15.67 6.78 -9.24
C GLN A 160 15.26 8.25 -9.11
N LYS A 161 15.41 8.98 -10.22
CA LYS A 161 14.91 10.35 -10.36
C LYS A 161 13.63 10.33 -11.19
N PRO A 162 12.64 11.17 -10.85
CA PRO A 162 11.44 11.34 -11.66
C PRO A 162 11.79 11.77 -13.08
N GLN A 163 11.06 11.25 -14.06
CA GLN A 163 11.25 11.51 -15.48
C GLN A 163 10.00 12.10 -16.15
N GLY A 164 8.81 11.71 -15.72
CA GLY A 164 7.56 12.24 -16.22
C GLY A 164 7.23 13.63 -15.67
N THR A 165 6.16 14.20 -16.21
CA THR A 165 5.72 15.59 -15.98
C THR A 165 4.27 15.67 -15.49
N GLU A 166 3.62 14.54 -15.25
CA GLU A 166 2.23 14.45 -14.82
C GLU A 166 1.98 15.24 -13.53
N MET A 167 2.97 15.30 -12.65
CA MET A 167 2.89 16.03 -11.38
C MET A 167 3.31 17.50 -11.45
N ASP A 168 3.80 18.02 -12.59
CA ASP A 168 4.33 19.39 -12.70
C ASP A 168 3.30 20.46 -12.29
N GLY A 169 2.04 20.28 -12.70
CA GLY A 169 0.95 21.19 -12.33
C GLY A 169 0.68 21.19 -10.82
N LEU A 170 0.74 20.03 -10.18
CA LEU A 170 0.56 19.90 -8.73
C LEU A 170 1.75 20.48 -7.96
N ILE A 171 2.97 20.32 -8.48
CA ILE A 171 4.19 20.93 -7.94
C ILE A 171 4.06 22.45 -7.97
N GLY A 172 3.69 23.02 -9.13
CA GLY A 172 3.47 24.46 -9.28
C GLY A 172 2.45 25.00 -8.28
N PHE A 173 1.31 24.32 -8.17
CA PHE A 173 0.26 24.66 -7.20
C PHE A 173 0.75 24.69 -5.75
N ILE A 174 1.52 23.68 -5.31
CA ILE A 174 2.06 23.64 -3.94
C ILE A 174 3.06 24.77 -3.69
N VAL A 175 3.89 25.09 -4.68
CA VAL A 175 4.85 26.20 -4.60
C VAL A 175 4.11 27.53 -4.50
N ASP A 176 3.18 27.79 -5.41
CA ASP A 176 2.38 29.03 -5.44
C ASP A 176 1.59 29.21 -4.14
N SER A 177 1.01 28.12 -3.61
CA SER A 177 0.31 28.13 -2.32
C SER A 177 1.22 28.55 -1.18
N SER A 178 2.49 28.11 -1.18
CA SER A 178 3.45 28.44 -0.12
C SER A 178 3.96 29.89 -0.14
N GLU A 179 3.86 30.58 -1.28
CA GLU A 179 4.22 31.99 -1.41
C GLU A 179 3.11 32.92 -0.91
N SER A 180 1.88 32.40 -0.75
CA SER A 180 0.76 33.15 -0.21
C SER A 180 0.95 33.46 1.28
N PRO A 181 0.93 34.74 1.71
CA PRO A 181 1.14 35.14 3.11
C PRO A 181 0.10 34.61 4.11
N SER A 182 -1.05 34.16 3.61
CA SER A 182 -2.14 33.59 4.40
C SER A 182 -2.12 32.06 4.44
N SER A 183 -1.21 31.41 3.71
CA SER A 183 -1.11 29.95 3.72
C SER A 183 -0.53 29.47 5.05
N GLY A 184 -1.12 28.44 5.65
CA GLY A 184 -0.52 27.72 6.78
C GLY A 184 0.71 26.90 6.39
N PHE A 185 1.25 27.10 5.19
CA PHE A 185 2.36 26.39 4.58
C PHE A 185 3.68 27.09 4.88
N ASP A 186 4.35 26.64 5.94
CA ASP A 186 5.78 26.96 6.09
C ASP A 186 6.62 26.14 5.09
N HIS A 187 7.89 26.52 4.94
CA HIS A 187 8.83 25.83 4.06
C HIS A 187 8.97 24.32 4.36
N THR A 188 8.74 23.91 5.61
CA THR A 188 8.83 22.50 6.02
C THR A 188 7.65 21.69 5.50
N PHE A 189 6.45 22.25 5.55
CA PHE A 189 5.25 21.64 4.98
C PHE A 189 5.27 21.61 3.44
N THR A 190 5.79 22.65 2.80
CA THR A 190 6.01 22.68 1.35
C THR A 190 6.94 21.55 0.92
N THR A 191 8.12 21.46 1.54
CA THR A 191 9.10 20.42 1.24
C THR A 191 8.51 19.02 1.43
N ALA A 192 7.76 18.83 2.50
CA ALA A 192 7.13 17.54 2.77
C ALA A 192 6.08 17.14 1.72
N CYS A 193 5.33 18.10 1.18
CA CYS A 193 4.40 17.87 0.08
C CYS A 193 5.14 17.54 -1.21
N LEU A 194 6.19 18.28 -1.54
CA LEU A 194 7.02 18.03 -2.73
C LEU A 194 7.66 16.64 -2.71
N ASP A 195 8.16 16.19 -1.56
CA ASP A 195 8.68 14.82 -1.39
C ASP A 195 7.59 13.76 -1.61
N ALA A 196 6.37 13.98 -1.10
CA ALA A 196 5.26 13.08 -1.34
C ALA A 196 4.87 13.02 -2.83
N ILE A 197 4.88 14.16 -3.51
CA ILE A 197 4.60 14.27 -4.96
C ILE A 197 5.70 13.61 -5.79
N HIS A 198 6.96 13.77 -5.41
CA HIS A 198 8.10 13.11 -6.04
C HIS A 198 7.88 11.59 -6.07
N HIS A 199 7.50 10.99 -4.94
CA HIS A 199 7.20 9.57 -4.89
C HIS A 199 6.00 9.17 -5.77
N LEU A 200 5.00 10.04 -5.94
CA LEU A 200 3.91 9.78 -6.90
C LEU A 200 4.43 9.71 -8.33
N GLN A 201 5.26 10.68 -8.74
CA GLN A 201 5.84 10.71 -10.09
C GLN A 201 6.69 9.46 -10.35
N LEU A 202 7.51 9.02 -9.39
CA LEU A 202 8.26 7.75 -9.52
C LEU A 202 7.34 6.53 -9.72
N GLY A 203 6.18 6.53 -9.07
CA GLY A 203 5.16 5.50 -9.28
C GLY A 203 4.57 5.52 -10.69
N LEU A 204 4.21 6.72 -11.17
CA LEU A 204 3.68 6.91 -12.53
C LEU A 204 4.72 6.54 -13.59
N ASP A 205 5.97 6.97 -13.41
CA ASP A 205 7.08 6.61 -14.29
C ASP A 205 7.28 5.10 -14.37
N SER A 206 7.12 4.40 -13.24
CA SER A 206 7.24 2.94 -13.18
C SER A 206 6.12 2.24 -13.95
N ILE A 207 4.89 2.74 -13.84
CA ILE A 207 3.71 2.24 -14.58
C ILE A 207 3.84 2.51 -16.08
N SER A 208 4.39 3.66 -16.47
CA SER A 208 4.52 4.08 -17.86
C SER A 208 5.72 3.46 -18.61
N ARG A 209 6.54 2.64 -17.95
CA ARG A 209 7.70 2.01 -18.60
C ARG A 209 7.30 1.02 -19.69
N SER A 210 8.07 1.04 -20.77
CA SER A 210 7.99 0.05 -21.84
C SER A 210 9.40 -0.51 -22.12
N PRO A 211 9.62 -1.84 -21.98
CA PRO A 211 8.65 -2.84 -21.52
C PRO A 211 8.24 -2.65 -20.04
N PRO A 212 7.07 -3.17 -19.63
CA PRO A 212 6.60 -3.12 -18.24
C PRO A 212 7.63 -3.70 -17.27
N ASP A 213 7.88 -2.98 -16.17
CA ASP A 213 8.70 -3.45 -15.06
C ASP A 213 7.86 -4.35 -14.14
N LYS A 214 8.45 -5.43 -13.61
CA LYS A 214 7.77 -6.30 -12.63
C LYS A 214 7.36 -5.53 -11.36
N SER A 215 8.05 -4.44 -11.06
CA SER A 215 7.82 -3.59 -9.89
C SER A 215 6.87 -2.40 -10.13
N GLN A 216 6.15 -2.37 -11.25
CA GLN A 216 5.37 -1.20 -11.67
C GLN A 216 4.33 -0.70 -10.67
N TYR A 217 3.72 -1.58 -9.86
CA TYR A 217 2.74 -1.19 -8.84
C TYR A 217 3.32 -1.05 -7.43
N HIS A 218 4.63 -1.19 -7.28
CA HIS A 218 5.29 -1.15 -5.97
C HIS A 218 4.99 0.14 -5.20
N MET A 219 4.86 1.27 -5.91
CA MET A 219 4.53 2.56 -5.31
C MET A 219 3.09 2.64 -4.82
N ALA A 220 2.15 1.90 -5.43
CA ALA A 220 0.77 1.81 -4.92
C ALA A 220 0.72 1.28 -3.48
N PHE A 221 1.66 0.42 -3.08
CA PHE A 221 1.72 -0.14 -1.72
C PHE A 221 2.66 0.61 -0.77
N ASN A 222 3.67 1.31 -1.30
CA ASN A 222 4.70 1.93 -0.47
C ASN A 222 4.56 3.45 -0.34
N TRP A 223 3.84 4.13 -1.23
CA TRP A 223 3.76 5.60 -1.23
C TRP A 223 3.40 6.17 0.15
N SER A 224 2.35 5.64 0.79
CA SER A 224 1.85 6.16 2.07
C SER A 224 2.89 6.15 3.18
N VAL A 225 3.80 5.17 3.16
CA VAL A 225 4.79 4.96 4.20
C VAL A 225 6.09 5.71 3.93
N LEU A 226 6.32 6.09 2.67
CA LEU A 226 7.44 6.93 2.23
C LEU A 226 7.16 8.42 2.43
N CYS A 227 5.89 8.81 2.47
CA CYS A 227 5.55 10.21 2.72
C CYS A 227 6.25 10.73 3.99
N PRO A 228 6.62 12.02 4.06
CA PRO A 228 7.19 12.60 5.28
C PRO A 228 6.18 12.71 6.43
N VAL A 229 6.69 12.78 7.67
CA VAL A 229 5.86 12.95 8.88
C VAL A 229 5.09 14.27 8.83
N ASN A 230 5.73 15.35 8.37
CA ASN A 230 5.12 16.66 8.27
C ASN A 230 3.96 16.68 7.24
N PHE A 231 4.07 15.94 6.14
CA PHE A 231 2.97 15.77 5.20
C PHE A 231 1.78 15.05 5.85
N THR A 232 2.02 13.96 6.58
CA THR A 232 0.92 13.28 7.32
C THR A 232 0.29 14.16 8.39
N ALA A 233 1.03 15.10 8.98
CA ALA A 233 0.47 16.08 9.90
C ALA A 233 -0.50 17.05 9.20
N LEU A 234 -0.23 17.43 7.94
CA LEU A 234 -1.16 18.22 7.12
C LEU A 234 -2.45 17.45 6.83
N LEU A 235 -2.35 16.16 6.50
CA LEU A 235 -3.51 15.29 6.30
C LEU A 235 -4.34 15.16 7.58
N HIS A 236 -3.69 15.00 8.74
CA HIS A 236 -4.37 14.95 10.03
C HIS A 236 -5.06 16.29 10.39
N ARG A 237 -4.50 17.42 9.94
CA ARG A 237 -5.10 18.75 10.03
C ARG A 237 -6.11 19.06 8.93
N ARG A 238 -6.30 18.16 7.97
CA ARG A 238 -7.20 18.30 6.81
C ARG A 238 -6.95 19.58 6.02
N GLN A 239 -5.68 19.92 5.82
CA GLN A 239 -5.31 21.07 5.00
C GLN A 239 -5.70 20.80 3.54
N PRO A 240 -6.60 21.61 2.93
CA PRO A 240 -7.13 21.35 1.59
C PRO A 240 -6.05 21.13 0.52
N GLU A 241 -4.99 21.93 0.53
CA GLU A 241 -3.87 21.86 -0.41
C GLU A 241 -3.19 20.49 -0.34
N ALA A 242 -3.01 19.95 0.87
CA ALA A 242 -2.40 18.65 1.08
C ALA A 242 -3.33 17.49 0.71
N LEU A 243 -4.66 17.68 0.75
CA LEU A 243 -5.65 16.66 0.39
C LEU A 243 -5.71 16.38 -1.12
N ILE A 244 -5.24 17.29 -1.95
CA ILE A 244 -5.13 17.06 -3.40
C ILE A 244 -4.10 15.96 -3.72
N ILE A 245 -3.05 15.84 -2.91
CA ILE A 245 -1.98 14.85 -3.10
C ILE A 245 -2.50 13.39 -2.99
N PRO A 246 -3.23 12.98 -1.94
CA PRO A 246 -3.82 11.63 -1.89
C PRO A 246 -4.89 11.39 -2.97
N ALA A 247 -5.52 12.43 -3.54
CA ALA A 247 -6.37 12.26 -4.71
C ALA A 247 -5.56 11.81 -5.95
N HIS A 248 -4.36 12.36 -6.14
CA HIS A 248 -3.43 11.91 -7.17
C HIS A 248 -2.86 10.51 -6.87
N TYR A 249 -2.61 10.18 -5.59
CA TYR A 249 -2.32 8.80 -5.20
C TYR A 249 -3.43 7.82 -5.61
N GLY A 250 -4.69 8.27 -5.61
CA GLY A 250 -5.82 7.51 -6.16
C GLY A 250 -5.59 7.02 -7.59
N VAL A 251 -4.80 7.72 -8.40
CA VAL A 251 -4.43 7.30 -9.75
C VAL A 251 -3.49 6.09 -9.74
N LEU A 252 -2.48 6.07 -8.87
CA LEU A 252 -1.62 4.88 -8.69
C LEU A 252 -2.45 3.66 -8.27
N LEU A 253 -3.39 3.87 -7.33
CA LEU A 253 -4.33 2.83 -6.93
C LEU A 253 -5.22 2.38 -8.09
N HIS A 254 -5.70 3.30 -8.91
CA HIS A 254 -6.56 2.98 -10.05
C HIS A 254 -5.84 2.15 -11.12
N TYR A 255 -4.55 2.40 -11.38
CA TYR A 255 -3.75 1.55 -12.26
C TYR A 255 -3.53 0.14 -11.69
N ALA A 256 -3.54 0.01 -10.36
CA ALA A 256 -3.42 -1.26 -9.63
C ALA A 256 -4.78 -1.93 -9.31
N ARG A 257 -5.89 -1.45 -9.87
CA ARG A 257 -7.26 -1.85 -9.46
C ARG A 257 -7.61 -3.32 -9.65
N ASP A 258 -6.96 -4.00 -10.59
CA ASP A 258 -7.22 -5.43 -10.85
C ASP A 258 -6.62 -6.34 -9.76
N MET A 259 -5.83 -5.75 -8.86
CA MET A 259 -5.23 -6.45 -7.72
C MET A 259 -6.24 -6.52 -6.58
N TRP A 260 -6.42 -7.72 -6.02
CA TRP A 260 -7.42 -7.97 -4.97
C TRP A 260 -7.26 -7.08 -3.73
N GLN A 261 -6.04 -6.59 -3.48
CA GLN A 261 -5.70 -5.67 -2.39
C GLN A 261 -6.25 -4.26 -2.59
N ILE A 262 -6.41 -3.83 -3.85
CA ILE A 262 -6.66 -2.45 -4.22
C ILE A 262 -8.09 -2.27 -4.71
N ALA A 263 -8.56 -3.10 -5.65
CA ALA A 263 -9.91 -2.98 -6.21
C ALA A 263 -10.25 -1.53 -6.63
N ASP A 264 -11.45 -1.06 -6.31
CA ASP A 264 -11.98 0.28 -6.59
C ASP A 264 -11.42 1.40 -5.68
N SER A 265 -10.42 1.12 -4.83
CA SER A 265 -10.00 2.05 -3.77
C SER A 265 -9.50 3.40 -4.28
N GLY A 266 -8.89 3.45 -5.48
CA GLY A 266 -8.46 4.71 -6.09
C GLY A 266 -9.64 5.63 -6.41
N ALA A 267 -10.69 5.09 -7.03
CA ALA A 267 -11.92 5.83 -7.33
C ALA A 267 -12.68 6.22 -6.07
N TYR A 268 -12.73 5.34 -5.08
CA TYR A 268 -13.35 5.61 -3.79
C TYR A 268 -12.65 6.77 -3.06
N LEU A 269 -11.31 6.76 -2.99
CA LEU A 269 -10.53 7.82 -2.36
C LEU A 269 -10.72 9.17 -3.06
N LEU A 270 -10.64 9.19 -4.40
CA LEU A 270 -10.86 10.40 -5.18
C LEU A 270 -12.27 10.97 -4.97
N SER A 271 -13.29 10.10 -4.89
CA SER A 271 -14.67 10.53 -4.66
C SER A 271 -14.83 11.20 -3.30
N MET A 272 -14.31 10.58 -2.23
CA MET A 272 -14.35 11.18 -0.88
C MET A 272 -13.66 12.53 -0.82
N ILE A 273 -12.51 12.69 -1.49
CA ILE A 273 -11.77 13.95 -1.51
C ILE A 273 -12.51 15.00 -2.33
N SER A 274 -13.04 14.63 -3.50
CA SER A 274 -13.78 15.54 -4.39
C SER A 274 -15.08 16.05 -3.74
N GLU A 275 -15.74 15.23 -2.92
CA GLU A 275 -16.94 15.61 -2.17
C GLU A 275 -16.62 16.48 -0.95
N TYR A 276 -15.46 16.28 -0.32
CA TYR A 276 -15.05 17.02 0.86
C TYR A 276 -14.49 18.42 0.54
N LEU A 277 -13.78 18.57 -0.58
CA LEU A 277 -13.14 19.83 -0.95
C LEU A 277 -14.13 20.83 -1.56
N GLU A 278 -13.91 22.11 -1.26
CA GLU A 278 -14.66 23.21 -1.84
C GLU A 278 -14.45 23.34 -3.36
N PRO A 279 -15.37 23.98 -4.10
CA PRO A 279 -15.30 24.06 -5.57
C PRO A 279 -14.01 24.67 -6.13
N GLU A 280 -13.35 25.54 -5.37
CA GLU A 280 -12.08 26.18 -5.77
C GLU A 280 -10.95 25.18 -6.01
N TRP A 281 -10.94 24.04 -5.33
CA TRP A 281 -9.87 23.03 -5.47
C TRP A 281 -10.07 22.07 -6.65
N ARG A 282 -11.22 22.13 -7.33
CA ARG A 282 -11.62 21.15 -8.35
C ARG A 282 -10.71 21.13 -9.57
N GLU A 283 -10.14 22.27 -9.95
CA GLU A 283 -9.23 22.31 -11.10
C GLU A 283 -8.00 21.43 -10.89
N HIS A 284 -7.50 21.36 -9.66
CA HIS A 284 -6.37 20.49 -9.31
C HIS A 284 -6.76 19.01 -9.21
N LEU A 285 -8.05 18.67 -9.25
CA LEU A 285 -8.54 17.30 -9.29
C LEU A 285 -8.88 16.85 -10.72
N ALA A 286 -8.83 17.74 -11.71
CA ALA A 286 -9.27 17.43 -13.08
C ALA A 286 -8.51 16.24 -13.69
N TRP A 287 -7.18 16.20 -13.56
CA TRP A 287 -6.37 15.11 -14.12
C TRP A 287 -6.65 13.75 -13.46
N PRO A 288 -6.67 13.61 -12.11
CA PRO A 288 -7.09 12.36 -11.47
C PRO A 288 -8.48 11.89 -11.90
N GLN A 289 -9.43 12.82 -12.01
CA GLN A 289 -10.81 12.52 -12.44
C GLN A 289 -10.86 12.03 -13.89
N GLU A 290 -10.11 12.67 -14.78
CA GLU A 290 -9.96 12.24 -16.16
C GLU A 290 -9.38 10.83 -16.22
N VAL A 291 -8.28 10.53 -15.51
CA VAL A 291 -7.66 9.20 -15.58
C VAL A 291 -8.58 8.10 -15.02
N ILE A 292 -9.28 8.36 -13.91
CA ILE A 292 -10.06 7.35 -13.19
C ILE A 292 -11.45 7.12 -13.79
N TRP A 293 -12.09 8.16 -14.32
CA TRP A 293 -13.46 8.09 -14.82
C TRP A 293 -13.59 8.20 -16.33
N SER A 294 -12.51 8.51 -17.06
CA SER A 294 -12.54 8.34 -18.51
C SER A 294 -12.68 6.86 -18.84
N PRO A 295 -13.55 6.50 -19.78
CA PRO A 295 -13.58 5.15 -20.32
C PRO A 295 -12.28 4.93 -21.11
N GLN A 296 -11.22 4.43 -20.45
CA GLN A 296 -10.06 3.92 -21.16
C GLN A 296 -10.52 2.73 -22.01
N GLY A 297 -10.27 2.83 -23.32
CA GLY A 297 -10.89 2.03 -24.36
C GLY A 297 -10.74 0.51 -24.20
N GLU A 298 -11.80 -0.19 -24.61
CA GLU A 298 -11.77 -1.57 -25.06
C GLU A 298 -10.59 -1.76 -26.03
N GLY A 299 -9.50 -2.36 -25.56
CA GLY A 299 -8.25 -2.40 -26.33
C GLY A 299 -7.21 -3.39 -25.82
N SER A 300 -7.65 -4.51 -25.23
CA SER A 300 -6.88 -5.76 -25.17
C SER A 300 -7.83 -6.84 -24.67
N SER A 301 -8.54 -7.45 -25.60
CA SER A 301 -9.29 -8.67 -25.38
C SER A 301 -8.32 -9.80 -24.99
N VAL A 302 -8.16 -10.02 -23.69
CA VAL A 302 -7.82 -11.34 -23.17
C VAL A 302 -9.12 -12.11 -23.15
N GLU A 303 -9.23 -13.09 -24.05
CA GLU A 303 -10.36 -14.03 -24.10
C GLU A 303 -10.62 -14.62 -22.71
N PRO A 304 -11.89 -14.67 -22.25
CA PRO A 304 -12.21 -15.43 -21.05
C PRO A 304 -11.99 -16.92 -21.35
N SER A 305 -11.07 -17.53 -20.60
CA SER A 305 -10.88 -18.98 -20.60
C SER A 305 -12.21 -19.69 -20.28
N PRO A 306 -12.47 -20.86 -20.91
CA PRO A 306 -13.81 -21.41 -21.00
C PRO A 306 -14.35 -21.86 -19.64
N SER A 307 -15.60 -21.48 -19.40
CA SER A 307 -16.44 -21.95 -18.30
C SER A 307 -16.58 -23.48 -18.34
N TYR A 308 -16.13 -24.13 -17.26
CA TYR A 308 -16.44 -25.53 -17.01
C TYR A 308 -17.96 -25.68 -16.83
N SER A 309 -18.59 -26.30 -17.81
CA SER A 309 -19.99 -26.72 -17.75
C SER A 309 -20.12 -27.83 -16.71
N ILE A 310 -20.86 -27.55 -15.63
CA ILE A 310 -21.32 -28.57 -14.69
C ILE A 310 -22.42 -29.36 -15.42
N GLY A 311 -22.10 -30.60 -15.77
CA GLY A 311 -23.06 -31.55 -16.31
C GLY A 311 -24.19 -31.78 -15.30
N ALA A 312 -25.42 -31.54 -15.77
CA ALA A 312 -26.63 -31.97 -15.09
C ALA A 312 -26.67 -33.50 -15.08
N VAL A 313 -26.70 -34.09 -13.89
CA VAL A 313 -27.15 -35.48 -13.71
C VAL A 313 -28.65 -35.41 -13.49
N SER A 314 -29.41 -35.92 -14.46
CA SER A 314 -30.83 -36.18 -14.35
C SER A 314 -31.06 -37.69 -14.18
N SER A 315 -31.86 -38.00 -13.16
CA SER A 315 -32.53 -39.29 -12.85
C SER A 315 -31.68 -40.41 -12.25
#